data_AF-A0AA97KS55-F1
#
_entry.id   AF-A0AA97KS55-F1
#
_cell.length_a   1.000
_cell.length_b   1.000
_cell.length_c   1.000
_cell.angle_alpha   90.00
_cell.angle_beta   90.00
_cell.angle_gamma   90.00
#
_symmetry.space_group_name_H-M   'P 1'
#
loop_
_entity.id
_entity.type
_entity.pdbx_description
1 polymer ?
#
loop_
_entity_poly.entity_id
_entity_poly.type
_entity_poly.pdbx_seq_one_letter_code
_entity_poly.pdbx_strand_id
1 'polypeptide(L)'
;MSWKDPFVTVTFPSKVVLTIASILLLIIHTGVIIGDLYHFLGSQRVDLMSFHFTITLLFSQVASFYWALLATIYTLQAEDSVLMCFALTSLALNFAVFIVRFVMEFFTIAYREERYE
;
A
#
# COMPACT_ATOMS: atom_id res chain seq x y z
N MET A 1 -9.95 4.34 -40.69
CA MET A 1 -8.75 3.79 -40.03
C MET A 1 -9.03 3.81 -38.53
N SER A 2 -9.52 2.70 -37.99
CA SER A 2 -9.96 2.60 -36.59
C SER A 2 -8.73 2.35 -35.73
N TRP A 3 -8.38 3.33 -34.89
CA TRP A 3 -7.28 3.29 -33.92
C TRP A 3 -7.64 2.36 -32.74
N LYS A 4 -7.79 1.07 -33.03
CA LYS A 4 -7.77 0.02 -32.02
C LYS A 4 -6.38 -0.57 -31.99
N ASP A 5 -5.49 0.07 -31.25
CA ASP A 5 -4.22 -0.54 -30.88
C ASP A 5 -4.47 -1.70 -29.91
N PRO A 6 -4.05 -2.94 -30.24
CA PRO A 6 -4.16 -4.08 -29.35
C PRO A 6 -2.90 -4.16 -28.50
N PHE A 7 -2.65 -3.17 -27.64
CA PHE A 7 -1.70 -3.37 -26.55
C PHE A 7 -2.42 -4.11 -25.43
N VAL A 8 -2.38 -5.45 -25.52
CA VAL A 8 -2.55 -6.41 -24.41
C VAL A 8 -3.58 -5.97 -23.37
N THR A 9 -4.84 -5.88 -23.79
CA THR A 9 -5.97 -5.84 -22.86
C THR A 9 -6.12 -7.25 -22.33
N VAL A 10 -5.34 -7.62 -21.31
CA VAL A 10 -5.75 -8.71 -20.44
C VAL A 10 -6.98 -8.16 -19.72
N THR A 11 -8.16 -8.42 -20.26
CA THR A 11 -9.45 -7.94 -19.73
C THR A 11 -9.80 -8.70 -18.47
N PHE A 12 -8.95 -8.61 -17.45
CA PHE A 12 -9.34 -8.97 -16.10
C PHE A 12 -10.41 -7.95 -15.66
N PRO A 13 -11.49 -8.39 -15.00
CA PRO A 13 -12.50 -7.48 -14.48
C PRO A 13 -11.81 -6.43 -13.61
N SER A 14 -12.11 -5.14 -13.80
CA SER A 14 -11.44 -4.04 -13.09
C SER A 14 -11.44 -4.26 -11.57
N LYS A 15 -12.50 -4.85 -11.01
CA LYS A 15 -12.59 -5.25 -9.60
C LYS A 15 -11.52 -6.25 -9.15
N VAL A 16 -11.20 -7.25 -9.98
CA VAL A 16 -10.18 -8.28 -9.67
C VAL A 16 -8.79 -7.65 -9.69
N VAL A 17 -8.49 -6.86 -10.73
CA VAL A 17 -7.18 -6.19 -10.86
C VAL A 17 -6.93 -5.24 -9.69
N LEU A 18 -7.93 -4.42 -9.33
CA LEU A 18 -7.81 -3.48 -8.21
C LEU A 18 -7.64 -4.19 -6.87
N THR A 19 -8.37 -5.30 -6.66
CA THR A 19 -8.22 -6.13 -5.45
C THR A 19 -6.80 -6.68 -5.36
N ILE A 20 -6.31 -7.32 -6.42
CA ILE A 20 -4.96 -7.90 -6.47
C ILE A 20 -3.89 -6.81 -6.28
N ALA A 21 -4.00 -5.68 -6.99
CA ALA A 21 -3.04 -4.57 -6.90
C ALA A 21 -2.94 -4.02 -5.47
N SER A 22 -4.08 -3.81 -4.80
CA SER A 22 -4.10 -3.35 -3.40
C SER A 22 -3.51 -4.36 -2.42
N ILE A 23 -3.72 -5.66 -2.64
CA ILE A 23 -3.15 -6.72 -1.79
C ILE A 23 -1.65 -6.83 -1.98
N LEU A 24 -1.16 -6.76 -3.23
CA LEU A 24 0.28 -6.81 -3.51
C LEU A 24 1.02 -5.64 -2.87
N LEU A 25 0.48 -4.42 -3.00
CA LEU A 25 1.04 -3.26 -2.31
C LEU A 25 0.97 -3.40 -0.79
N LEU A 26 -0.14 -3.90 -0.25
CA LEU A 26 -0.26 -4.18 1.19
C LEU A 26 0.84 -5.12 1.69
N ILE A 27 1.16 -6.19 0.95
CA ILE A 27 2.23 -7.12 1.31
C ILE A 27 3.58 -6.40 1.33
N ILE A 28 3.87 -5.59 0.32
CA ILE A 28 5.10 -4.79 0.24
C ILE A 28 5.19 -3.82 1.43
N HIS A 29 4.14 -3.04 1.69
CA HIS A 29 4.10 -2.09 2.80
C HIS A 29 4.25 -2.77 4.15
N THR A 30 3.60 -3.92 4.33
CA THR A 30 3.73 -4.72 5.56
C THR A 30 5.17 -5.20 5.75
N GLY A 31 5.81 -5.71 4.69
CA GLY A 31 7.21 -6.13 4.74
C GLY A 31 8.16 -4.99 5.10
N VAL A 32 7.96 -3.80 4.51
CA VAL A 32 8.73 -2.59 4.84
C VAL A 32 8.53 -2.20 6.31
N ILE A 33 7.29 -2.17 6.81
CA ILE A 33 7.01 -1.84 8.21
C ILE A 33 7.64 -2.86 9.17
N ILE A 34 7.58 -4.15 8.86
CA ILE A 34 8.23 -5.19 9.69
C ILE A 34 9.74 -4.98 9.71
N GLY A 35 10.33 -4.68 8.56
CA GLY A 35 11.75 -4.35 8.45
C GLY A 35 12.12 -3.12 9.29
N ASP A 36 11.35 -2.04 9.18
CA ASP A 36 11.56 -0.81 9.94
C ASP A 36 11.42 -1.05 11.46
N LEU A 37 10.39 -1.79 11.89
CA LEU A 37 10.19 -2.17 13.29
C LEU A 37 11.34 -3.03 13.83
N TYR A 38 11.83 -3.98 13.04
CA TYR A 38 12.98 -4.81 13.42
C TYR A 38 14.24 -3.96 13.59
N HIS A 39 14.49 -3.01 12.69
CA HIS A 39 15.65 -2.13 12.79
C HIS A 39 15.52 -1.13 13.94
N PHE A 40 14.31 -0.62 14.20
CA PHE A 40 14.06 0.34 15.26
C PHE A 40 14.06 -0.28 16.66
N LEU A 41 13.41 -1.45 16.84
CA LEU A 41 13.26 -2.08 18.16
C LEU A 41 14.34 -3.14 18.43
N GLY A 42 14.69 -3.93 17.42
CA GLY A 42 15.59 -5.08 17.57
C GLY A 42 17.05 -4.72 17.42
N SER A 43 17.45 -4.24 16.24
CA SER A 43 18.87 -4.00 15.93
C SER A 43 19.38 -2.61 16.34
N GLN A 44 18.48 -1.67 16.67
CA GLN A 44 18.78 -0.26 16.98
C GLN A 44 19.60 0.44 15.88
N ARG A 45 19.45 0.00 14.62
CA ARG A 45 20.13 0.55 13.44
C ARG A 45 19.18 1.41 12.63
N VAL A 46 19.03 2.65 13.09
CA VAL A 46 18.07 3.62 12.54
C VAL A 46 18.48 4.09 11.13
N ASP A 47 19.75 3.97 10.78
CA ASP A 47 20.32 4.23 9.45
C ASP A 47 19.80 3.29 8.36
N LEU A 48 19.40 2.07 8.72
CA LEU A 48 18.88 1.05 7.81
C LEU A 48 17.36 1.14 7.60
N MET A 49 16.68 2.06 8.28
CA MET A 49 15.24 2.28 8.11
C MET A 49 14.93 2.95 6.77
N SER A 50 13.72 2.74 6.29
CA SER A 50 13.26 3.18 4.96
C SER A 50 12.99 4.69 4.82
N PHE A 51 13.61 5.56 5.63
CA PHE A 51 13.33 7.00 5.66
C PHE A 51 13.57 7.70 4.33
N HIS A 52 14.60 7.30 3.60
CA HIS A 52 14.94 7.83 2.28
C HIS A 52 13.80 7.64 1.25
N PHE A 53 12.93 6.65 1.48
CA PHE A 53 11.81 6.32 0.60
C PHE A 53 10.45 6.73 1.15
N THR A 54 10.39 7.51 2.25
CA THR A 54 9.11 7.89 2.89
C THR A 54 8.11 8.51 1.91
N ILE A 55 8.51 9.43 1.04
CA ILE A 55 7.58 10.06 0.08
C ILE A 55 6.95 9.00 -0.84
N THR A 56 7.79 8.12 -1.41
CA THR A 56 7.34 7.03 -2.29
C THR A 56 6.45 6.03 -1.54
N LEU A 57 6.78 5.73 -0.28
CA LEU A 57 6.02 4.81 0.56
C LEU A 57 4.65 5.40 0.93
N LEU A 58 4.58 6.66 1.35
CA LEU A 58 3.31 7.34 1.62
C LEU A 58 2.43 7.43 0.37
N PHE A 59 3.00 7.84 -0.76
CA PHE A 59 2.26 7.91 -2.02
C PHE A 59 1.70 6.54 -2.43
N SER A 60 2.52 5.49 -2.36
CA SER A 60 2.08 4.14 -2.70
C SER A 60 1.07 3.57 -1.70
N GLN A 61 1.14 3.92 -0.42
CA GLN A 61 0.13 3.55 0.59
C GLN A 61 -1.23 4.18 0.28
N VAL A 62 -1.26 5.48 -0.05
CA VAL A 62 -2.50 6.17 -0.44
C VAL A 62 -3.07 5.56 -1.72
N ALA A 63 -2.23 5.26 -2.71
CA ALA A 63 -2.65 4.58 -3.94
C ALA A 63 -3.24 3.19 -3.65
N SER A 64 -2.58 2.40 -2.79
CA SER A 64 -3.04 1.07 -2.39
C SER A 64 -4.40 1.12 -1.69
N PHE A 65 -4.57 2.06 -0.75
CA PHE A 65 -5.86 2.30 -0.07
C PHE A 65 -6.95 2.69 -1.07
N TYR A 66 -6.65 3.61 -2.00
CA TYR A 66 -7.61 4.05 -3.01
C TYR A 66 -8.03 2.90 -3.94
N TRP A 67 -7.10 2.05 -4.36
CA TRP A 67 -7.43 0.87 -5.16
C TRP A 67 -8.26 -0.16 -4.38
N ALA A 68 -7.98 -0.37 -3.08
CA ALA A 68 -8.80 -1.22 -2.23
C ALA A 68 -10.24 -0.67 -2.08
N LEU A 69 -10.38 0.66 -1.99
CA LEU A 69 -11.67 1.32 -1.93
C LEU A 69 -12.46 1.14 -3.23
N LEU A 70 -11.84 1.40 -4.38
CA LEU A 70 -12.48 1.17 -5.68
C LEU A 70 -12.84 -0.30 -5.89
N ALA A 71 -11.96 -1.23 -5.49
CA ALA A 71 -12.24 -2.66 -5.52
C ALA A 71 -13.48 -3.01 -4.69
N THR A 72 -13.59 -2.44 -3.49
CA THR A 72 -14.75 -2.64 -2.60
C THR A 72 -16.05 -2.14 -3.25
N ILE A 73 -16.02 -0.94 -3.84
CA ILE A 73 -17.21 -0.37 -4.52
C ILE A 73 -17.62 -1.24 -5.71
N TYR A 74 -16.66 -1.65 -6.57
CA TYR A 74 -16.98 -2.44 -7.75
C TYR A 74 -17.39 -3.89 -7.42
N THR A 75 -16.88 -4.47 -6.34
CA THR A 75 -17.31 -5.80 -5.88
C THR A 75 -18.70 -5.75 -5.26
N LEU A 76 -19.00 -4.72 -4.50
CA LEU A 76 -20.33 -4.46 -3.94
C LEU A 76 -21.37 -4.30 -5.07
N GLN A 77 -21.07 -3.50 -6.09
CA GLN A 77 -21.97 -3.32 -7.24
C GLN A 77 -22.16 -4.61 -8.06
N ALA A 78 -21.15 -5.48 -8.08
CA ALA A 78 -21.20 -6.75 -8.81
C ALA A 78 -21.80 -7.91 -8.00
N GLU A 79 -22.23 -7.68 -6.76
CA GLU A 79 -22.76 -8.69 -5.82
C GLU A 79 -21.82 -9.89 -5.60
N ASP A 80 -20.51 -9.67 -5.75
CA ASP A 80 -19.47 -10.70 -5.60
C ASP A 80 -18.99 -10.79 -4.15
N SER A 81 -19.67 -11.63 -3.36
CA SER A 81 -19.44 -11.73 -1.90
C SER A 81 -18.03 -12.14 -1.52
N VAL A 82 -17.39 -13.02 -2.32
CA VAL A 82 -16.03 -13.52 -2.03
C VAL A 82 -15.02 -12.42 -2.30
N LEU A 83 -15.08 -11.80 -3.48
CA LEU A 83 -14.13 -10.74 -3.86
C LEU A 83 -14.33 -9.48 -2.99
N MET A 84 -15.56 -9.20 -2.57
CA MET A 84 -15.87 -8.14 -1.62
C MET A 84 -15.20 -8.36 -0.26
N CYS A 85 -15.19 -9.60 0.25
CA CYS A 85 -14.48 -9.93 1.49
C CYS A 85 -12.98 -9.63 1.39
N PHE A 86 -12.35 -10.04 0.29
CA PHE A 86 -10.93 -9.73 0.03
C PHE A 86 -10.68 -8.22 -0.11
N ALA A 87 -11.53 -7.50 -0.84
CA ALA A 87 -11.41 -6.07 -1.03
C ALA A 87 -11.58 -5.29 0.29
N LEU A 88 -12.57 -5.64 1.11
CA LEU A 88 -12.77 -5.04 2.43
C LEU A 88 -11.62 -5.34 3.39
N THR A 89 -11.13 -6.58 3.39
CA THR A 89 -9.97 -6.95 4.20
C THR A 89 -8.73 -6.16 3.77
N SER A 90 -8.49 -6.05 2.46
CA SER A 90 -7.41 -5.23 1.92
C SER A 90 -7.56 -3.76 2.31
N LEU A 91 -8.77 -3.21 2.25
CA LEU A 91 -9.06 -1.82 2.62
C LEU A 91 -8.75 -1.56 4.10
N ALA A 92 -9.23 -2.42 5.00
CA ALA A 92 -9.00 -2.30 6.43
C ALA A 92 -7.52 -2.43 6.79
N LEU A 93 -6.82 -3.40 6.20
CA LEU A 93 -5.40 -3.62 6.46
C LEU A 93 -4.51 -2.51 5.88
N ASN A 94 -4.82 -1.99 4.67
CA ASN A 94 -4.09 -0.85 4.11
C ASN A 94 -4.22 0.38 5.01
N PHE A 95 -5.41 0.63 5.56
CA PHE A 95 -5.61 1.71 6.52
C PHE A 95 -4.81 1.48 7.81
N ALA A 96 -4.85 0.27 8.39
CA ALA A 96 -4.09 -0.05 9.60
C ALA A 96 -2.58 0.12 9.39
N VAL A 97 -2.04 -0.38 8.29
CA VAL A 97 -0.63 -0.26 7.89
C VAL A 97 -0.23 1.21 7.72
N PHE A 98 -1.09 2.03 7.12
CA PHE A 98 -0.87 3.48 7.02
C PHE A 98 -0.77 4.14 8.40
N ILE A 99 -1.66 3.81 9.34
CA ILE A 99 -1.61 4.34 10.70
C ILE A 99 -0.33 3.91 11.42
N VAL A 100 0.05 2.63 11.31
CA VAL A 100 1.31 2.13 11.90
C VAL A 100 2.51 2.88 11.31
N ARG A 101 2.53 3.11 9.99
CA ARG A 101 3.59 3.89 9.35
C ARG A 101 3.64 5.32 9.88
N PHE A 102 2.51 5.99 9.97
CA PHE A 102 2.42 7.34 10.50
C PHE A 102 2.94 7.44 11.93
N VAL A 103 2.55 6.50 12.80
CA VAL A 103 3.01 6.43 14.19
C VAL A 103 4.52 6.18 14.27
N MET A 104 5.05 5.27 13.44
CA MET A 104 6.48 5.01 13.36
C MET A 104 7.25 6.27 12.94
N GLU A 105 6.82 6.95 11.88
CA GLU A 105 7.46 8.18 11.41
C GLU A 105 7.43 9.29 12.47
N PHE A 106 6.35 9.39 13.23
CA PHE A 106 6.26 10.31 14.36
C PHE A 106 7.28 9.98 15.46
N PHE A 107 7.43 8.71 15.85
CA PHE A 107 8.41 8.32 16.87
C PHE A 107 9.85 8.45 16.40
N THR A 108 10.10 8.28 15.10
CA THR A 108 11.45 8.32 14.55
C THR A 108 11.88 9.69 14.05
N ILE A 109 11.02 10.71 14.16
CA ILE A 109 11.27 12.05 13.61
C ILE A 109 12.57 12.67 14.13
N ALA A 110 12.91 12.42 15.41
CA ALA A 110 14.13 12.94 16.04
C ALA A 110 15.42 12.28 15.54
N TYR A 111 15.33 11.11 14.90
CA TYR A 111 16.48 10.38 14.36
C TYR A 111 16.68 10.64 12.87
N ARG A 112 15.83 11.45 12.25
CA ARG A 112 15.91 11.79 10.84
C ARG A 112 16.94 12.91 10.68
N GLU A 113 18.10 12.59 10.12
CA GLU A 113 19.06 13.61 9.66
C GLU A 113 18.49 14.33 8.43
N GLU A 114 17.47 15.18 8.60
CA GLU A 114 17.16 16.20 7.61
C GLU A 114 18.27 17.25 7.71
N ARG A 115 19.40 16.96 7.06
CA ARG A 115 20.52 17.90 6.93
C ARG A 115 20.03 19.11 6.15
N TYR A 116 19.68 20.17 6.86
CA TYR A 116 19.59 21.51 6.28
C TYR A 116 21.03 21.99 6.08
N GLU A 117 21.62 21.68 4.92
CA GLU A 117 22.76 22.43 4.37
C GLU A 117 22.24 23.56 3.46
#